data_AF-A0A7Z9XGE4-F1
#
_entry.id   AF-A0A7Z9XGE4-F1
#
_cell.length_a   1.000
_cell.length_b   1.000
_cell.length_c   1.000
_cell.angle_alpha   90.00
_cell.angle_beta   90.00
_cell.angle_gamma   90.00
#
_symmetry.space_group_name_H-M   'P 1'
#
loop_
_entity.id
_entity.type
_entity.pdbx_description
1 polymer ?
#
loop_
_entity_poly.entity_id
_entity_poly.type
_entity_poly.pdbx_seq_one_letter_code
_entity_poly.pdbx_strand_id
1 'polypeptide(L)'
;MALPNKPNAELLAVRDPEVEEREVDILIVGGGMAACGTAFEIKKWAGDKKILLVDKAAMERSGAVAQGLSAINTYIGENPIEDYVRMVRNDLMGLTRDDLVYDLGRHVDDSVQLFEEWGLPIWKKDAEGKTLDGNKGREMGTLKEGATPVRTGKWQIMINGESYKCIVAEAGKKALGEENILERVFIVKLLLDANKDNHIAGAVGFSVRENKVYVIKCKTMMVACGGAVNIYMPRAQGEGKGRAWYPVWNSGSTYTMCAQVGAELTMMENRFTPARFKDGYGPVGAWFLLFKAKTLNGLGENFAGSDFAKAELNKYAPYGLAAVTPTCLRNHLMLAEMKEGRGPIIMDTMTALAELGKTMDKKEL
;
A
#
# COMPACT_ATOMS: atom_id res chain seq x y z
N MET A 1 2.22 17.95 37.16
CA MET A 1 2.64 16.67 37.76
C MET A 1 3.77 16.11 36.92
N ALA A 2 5.01 16.18 37.40
CA ALA A 2 6.12 15.48 36.77
C ALA A 2 5.90 13.98 36.99
N LEU A 3 5.83 13.20 35.93
CA LEU A 3 5.87 11.74 36.03
C LEU A 3 7.17 11.35 36.76
N PRO A 4 7.13 10.45 37.77
CA PRO A 4 8.34 9.95 38.41
C PRO A 4 9.10 9.09 37.39
N ASN A 5 10.06 9.72 36.70
CA ASN A 5 10.81 9.15 35.60
C ASN A 5 11.93 8.22 36.11
N LYS A 6 11.56 7.12 36.77
CA LYS A 6 12.45 5.97 36.94
C LYS A 6 12.04 4.90 35.93
N PRO A 7 12.50 4.98 34.67
CA PRO A 7 12.20 3.96 33.69
C PRO A 7 12.84 2.64 34.15
N ASN A 8 12.00 1.64 34.45
CA ASN A 8 12.45 0.32 34.88
C ASN A 8 12.75 -0.63 33.71
N ALA A 9 12.42 -0.24 32.48
CA ALA A 9 12.43 -1.11 31.29
C ALA A 9 13.00 -0.44 30.02
N GLU A 10 13.66 0.71 30.15
CA GLU A 10 14.32 1.37 29.02
C GLU A 10 15.80 0.99 28.96
N LEU A 11 16.35 0.94 27.75
CA LEU A 11 17.79 0.83 27.57
C LEU A 11 18.47 2.06 28.17
N LEU A 12 19.51 1.84 28.97
CA LEU A 12 20.29 2.93 29.55
C LEU A 12 20.94 3.75 28.43
N ALA A 13 20.93 5.08 28.55
CA ALA A 13 21.69 5.92 27.63
C ALA A 13 23.19 5.63 27.78
N VAL A 14 23.84 5.31 26.67
CA VAL A 14 25.29 5.07 26.60
C VAL A 14 25.91 6.21 25.80
N ARG A 15 26.97 6.82 26.35
CA ARG A 15 27.69 7.93 25.71
C ARG A 15 28.32 7.51 24.38
N ASP A 16 28.97 6.35 24.39
CA ASP A 16 29.73 5.80 23.27
C ASP A 16 29.15 4.41 22.95
N PRO A 17 28.02 4.32 22.22
CA PRO A 17 27.43 3.04 21.85
C PRO A 17 28.38 2.23 20.97
N GLU A 18 28.20 0.91 20.94
CA GLU A 18 28.94 0.05 20.02
C GLU A 18 28.66 0.49 18.57
N VAL A 19 29.71 0.56 17.76
CA VAL A 19 29.59 0.84 16.32
C VAL A 19 29.94 -0.41 15.55
N GLU A 20 28.97 -0.96 14.82
CA GLU A 20 29.15 -2.10 13.93
C GLU A 20 29.24 -1.61 12.48
N GLU A 21 30.42 -1.75 11.88
CA GLU A 21 30.62 -1.48 10.46
C GLU A 21 30.30 -2.74 9.62
N ARG A 22 29.52 -2.55 8.55
CA ARG A 22 29.25 -3.59 7.55
C ARG A 22 29.60 -3.09 6.16
N GLU A 23 30.06 -3.99 5.31
CA GLU A 23 30.32 -3.72 3.89
C GLU A 23 29.58 -4.74 3.03
N VAL A 24 28.76 -4.23 2.11
CA VAL A 24 27.95 -5.03 1.19
C VAL A 24 28.04 -4.46 -0.22
N ASP A 25 27.70 -5.26 -1.22
CA ASP A 25 27.56 -4.73 -2.59
C ASP A 25 26.23 -4.00 -2.72
N ILE A 26 25.15 -4.59 -2.18
CA ILE A 26 23.78 -4.10 -2.34
C ILE A 26 23.08 -3.99 -0.98
N LEU A 27 22.53 -2.82 -0.70
CA LEU A 27 21.74 -2.54 0.51
C LEU A 27 20.26 -2.33 0.16
N ILE A 28 19.36 -3.03 0.85
CA ILE A 28 17.91 -2.85 0.72
C ILE A 28 17.39 -2.26 2.04
N VAL A 29 16.86 -1.03 2.01
CA VAL A 29 16.37 -0.34 3.20
C VAL A 29 14.84 -0.36 3.25
N GLY A 30 14.30 -1.07 4.24
CA GLY A 30 12.89 -1.38 4.45
C GLY A 30 12.59 -2.88 4.25
N GLY A 31 11.57 -3.40 4.93
CA GLY A 31 11.12 -4.80 4.81
C GLY A 31 9.67 -4.97 4.31
N GLY A 32 9.13 -3.97 3.61
CA GLY A 32 7.77 -3.98 3.07
C GLY A 32 7.62 -4.76 1.75
N MET A 33 6.44 -4.68 1.11
CA MET A 33 6.13 -5.40 -0.14
C MET A 33 7.18 -5.21 -1.24
N ALA A 34 7.59 -3.95 -1.49
CA ALA A 34 8.60 -3.66 -2.50
C ALA A 34 9.96 -4.28 -2.17
N ALA A 35 10.41 -4.19 -0.92
CA ALA A 35 11.66 -4.77 -0.47
C ALA A 35 11.67 -6.30 -0.51
N CYS A 36 10.55 -6.95 -0.17
CA CYS A 36 10.42 -8.40 -0.33
C CYS A 36 10.49 -8.81 -1.80
N GLY A 37 9.85 -8.06 -2.71
CA GLY A 37 9.94 -8.31 -4.15
C GLY A 37 11.37 -8.15 -4.66
N THR A 38 12.08 -7.11 -4.23
CA THR A 38 13.51 -6.93 -4.54
C THR A 38 14.35 -8.06 -3.99
N ALA A 39 14.17 -8.45 -2.72
CA ALA A 39 14.90 -9.56 -2.11
C ALA A 39 14.70 -10.89 -2.85
N PHE A 40 13.47 -11.14 -3.31
CA PHE A 40 13.14 -12.32 -4.11
C PHE A 40 13.81 -12.27 -5.50
N GLU A 41 13.70 -11.15 -6.20
CA GLU A 41 14.15 -11.04 -7.59
C GLU A 41 15.67 -10.95 -7.70
N ILE A 42 16.30 -10.14 -6.84
CA ILE A 42 17.71 -9.78 -6.98
C ILE A 42 18.65 -10.98 -6.93
N LYS A 43 18.30 -12.03 -6.18
CA LYS A 43 19.13 -13.22 -6.03
C LYS A 43 19.28 -14.02 -7.31
N LYS A 44 18.35 -13.90 -8.26
CA LYS A 44 18.45 -14.49 -9.59
C LYS A 44 19.55 -13.85 -10.44
N TRP A 45 19.91 -12.60 -10.14
CA TRP A 45 20.76 -11.75 -10.99
C TRP A 45 22.09 -11.35 -10.34
N ALA A 46 22.15 -11.34 -9.01
CA ALA A 46 23.26 -10.73 -8.29
C ALA A 46 24.57 -11.55 -8.34
N GLY A 47 24.52 -12.84 -8.65
CA GLY A 47 25.65 -13.75 -8.52
C GLY A 47 26.15 -13.80 -7.07
N ASP A 48 27.47 -13.71 -6.87
CA ASP A 48 28.12 -13.79 -5.56
C ASP A 48 28.15 -12.46 -4.77
N LYS A 49 27.38 -11.45 -5.19
CA LYS A 49 27.34 -10.15 -4.51
C LYS A 49 26.77 -10.30 -3.09
N LYS A 50 27.36 -9.58 -2.13
CA LYS A 50 26.87 -9.46 -0.76
C LYS A 50 25.67 -8.53 -0.72
N ILE A 51 24.55 -9.03 -0.22
CA ILE A 51 23.29 -8.28 -0.15
C ILE A 51 22.85 -8.24 1.31
N LEU A 52 22.42 -7.09 1.78
CA LEU A 52 21.82 -6.94 3.12
C LEU A 52 20.50 -6.19 3.02
N LEU A 53 19.46 -6.76 3.60
CA LEU A 53 18.19 -6.07 3.83
C LEU A 53 18.12 -5.59 5.28
N VAL A 54 17.68 -4.35 5.49
CA VAL A 54 17.52 -3.76 6.82
C VAL A 54 16.08 -3.30 7.02
N ASP A 55 15.43 -3.73 8.10
CA ASP A 55 14.08 -3.29 8.46
C ASP A 55 14.01 -2.81 9.91
N LYS A 56 13.28 -1.72 10.15
CA LYS A 56 13.10 -1.18 11.52
C LYS A 56 12.20 -2.04 12.40
N ALA A 57 11.39 -2.88 11.77
CA ALA A 57 10.42 -3.75 12.41
C ALA A 57 10.86 -5.22 12.25
N ALA A 58 9.90 -6.13 12.14
CA ALA A 58 10.12 -7.51 11.73
C ALA A 58 9.45 -7.73 10.38
N MET A 59 10.18 -8.28 9.43
CA MET A 59 9.79 -8.39 8.03
C MET A 59 8.51 -9.22 7.85
N GLU A 60 8.22 -10.16 8.75
CA GLU A 60 7.01 -10.99 8.72
C GLU A 60 5.70 -10.18 8.65
N ARG A 61 5.62 -9.06 9.39
CA ARG A 61 4.40 -8.23 9.50
C ARG A 61 4.64 -6.73 9.34
N SER A 62 5.84 -6.31 8.93
CA SER A 62 6.15 -4.88 8.75
C SER A 62 5.41 -4.22 7.58
N GLY A 63 5.30 -2.89 7.62
CA GLY A 63 4.77 -2.10 6.50
C GLY A 63 3.25 -2.09 6.39
N ALA A 64 2.73 -1.82 5.20
CA ALA A 64 1.30 -1.51 5.01
C ALA A 64 0.36 -2.72 5.03
N VAL A 65 0.89 -3.91 4.81
CA VAL A 65 0.12 -5.16 4.69
C VAL A 65 0.16 -5.93 6.03
N ALA A 66 0.47 -5.26 7.15
CA ALA A 66 0.59 -5.87 8.47
C ALA A 66 -0.68 -6.65 8.86
N GLN A 67 -1.87 -6.11 8.57
CA GLN A 67 -3.16 -6.76 8.86
C GLN A 67 -3.64 -7.67 7.72
N GLY A 68 -2.86 -7.79 6.64
CA GLY A 68 -3.33 -8.35 5.39
C GLY A 68 -4.14 -7.36 4.54
N LEU A 69 -4.70 -7.86 3.45
CA LEU A 69 -5.60 -7.13 2.54
C LEU A 69 -6.73 -8.06 2.07
N SER A 70 -7.87 -7.47 1.70
CA SER A 70 -9.01 -8.20 1.13
C SER A 70 -8.99 -8.30 -0.40
N ALA A 71 -8.13 -7.53 -1.07
CA ALA A 71 -8.02 -7.51 -2.52
C ALA A 71 -6.58 -7.17 -2.97
N ILE A 72 -6.21 -7.67 -4.14
CA ILE A 72 -5.08 -7.16 -4.92
C ILE A 72 -5.65 -6.11 -5.86
N ASN A 73 -5.19 -4.87 -5.74
CA ASN A 73 -5.80 -3.73 -6.44
C ASN A 73 -5.31 -3.52 -7.88
N THR A 74 -4.30 -4.27 -8.30
CA THR A 74 -3.76 -4.24 -9.65
C THR A 74 -3.53 -5.66 -10.14
N TYR A 75 -4.43 -6.11 -11.02
CA TYR A 75 -4.29 -7.34 -11.81
C TYR A 75 -4.87 -7.06 -13.19
N ILE A 76 -4.00 -7.02 -14.20
CA ILE A 76 -4.33 -6.63 -15.57
C ILE A 76 -5.21 -7.70 -16.21
N GLY A 77 -4.80 -8.97 -16.17
CA GLY A 77 -5.44 -10.09 -16.84
C GLY A 77 -5.60 -9.82 -18.33
N GLU A 78 -6.81 -9.96 -18.85
CA GLU A 78 -7.13 -9.78 -20.26
C GLU A 78 -7.27 -8.30 -20.69
N ASN A 79 -7.17 -7.35 -19.76
CA ASN A 79 -7.33 -5.94 -20.09
C ASN A 79 -6.09 -5.41 -20.84
N PRO A 80 -6.24 -4.52 -21.83
CA PRO A 80 -5.11 -3.83 -22.43
C PRO A 80 -4.34 -2.99 -21.39
N ILE A 81 -3.01 -3.03 -21.43
CA ILE A 81 -2.18 -2.28 -20.47
C ILE A 81 -2.33 -0.77 -20.70
N GLU A 82 -2.57 -0.34 -21.93
CA GLU A 82 -2.84 1.06 -22.27
C GLU A 82 -4.12 1.57 -21.61
N ASP A 83 -5.11 0.71 -21.39
CA ASP A 83 -6.32 1.06 -20.61
C ASP A 83 -5.98 1.30 -19.14
N TYR A 84 -5.03 0.52 -18.59
CA TYR A 84 -4.55 0.72 -17.22
C TYR A 84 -3.84 2.08 -17.09
N VAL A 85 -2.95 2.41 -18.04
CA VAL A 85 -2.28 3.72 -18.10
C VAL A 85 -3.31 4.85 -18.21
N ARG A 86 -4.28 4.74 -19.12
CA ARG A 86 -5.37 5.73 -19.27
C ARG A 86 -6.15 5.90 -17.98
N MET A 87 -6.47 4.81 -17.28
CA MET A 87 -7.20 4.84 -16.02
C MET A 87 -6.41 5.56 -14.93
N VAL A 88 -5.13 5.23 -14.75
CA VAL A 88 -4.26 5.87 -13.75
C VAL A 88 -4.08 7.36 -14.06
N ARG A 89 -3.81 7.71 -15.32
CA ARG A 89 -3.70 9.10 -15.77
C ARG A 89 -4.96 9.91 -15.51
N ASN A 90 -6.12 9.32 -15.80
CA ASN A 90 -7.40 9.98 -15.53
C ASN A 90 -7.62 10.21 -14.03
N ASP A 91 -7.38 9.20 -13.18
CA ASP A 91 -7.55 9.33 -11.73
C ASP A 91 -6.60 10.37 -11.12
N LEU A 92 -5.39 10.49 -11.68
CA LEU A 92 -4.37 11.47 -11.30
C LEU A 92 -4.44 12.79 -12.09
N MET A 93 -5.62 13.11 -12.64
CA MET A 93 -5.93 14.40 -13.26
C MET A 93 -4.97 14.79 -14.40
N GLY A 94 -4.47 13.81 -15.15
CA GLY A 94 -3.64 14.01 -16.33
C GLY A 94 -2.13 14.00 -16.11
N LEU A 95 -1.66 14.08 -14.86
CA LEU A 95 -0.24 14.24 -14.54
C LEU A 95 0.38 12.94 -14.03
N THR A 96 1.00 12.19 -14.95
CA THR A 96 1.60 10.88 -14.68
C THR A 96 2.89 10.65 -15.45
N ARG A 97 3.74 9.77 -14.93
CA ARG A 97 4.83 9.13 -15.68
C ARG A 97 4.32 7.84 -16.31
N ASP A 98 3.68 7.98 -17.46
CA ASP A 98 3.01 6.87 -18.15
C ASP A 98 3.95 5.71 -18.51
N ASP A 99 5.22 6.01 -18.77
CA ASP A 99 6.27 5.02 -18.98
C ASP A 99 6.42 4.09 -17.77
N LEU A 100 6.44 4.66 -16.55
CA LEU A 100 6.54 3.88 -15.31
C LEU A 100 5.25 3.11 -15.01
N VAL A 101 4.09 3.69 -15.31
CA VAL A 101 2.78 3.04 -15.13
C VAL A 101 2.62 1.85 -16.09
N TYR A 102 3.00 2.03 -17.35
CA TYR A 102 2.98 0.97 -18.36
C TYR A 102 3.95 -0.15 -17.99
N ASP A 103 5.17 0.20 -17.59
CA ASP A 103 6.18 -0.77 -17.18
C ASP A 103 5.76 -1.60 -15.96
N LEU A 104 5.10 -0.97 -14.97
CA LEU A 104 4.47 -1.69 -13.87
C LEU A 104 3.37 -2.63 -14.40
N GLY A 105 2.47 -2.12 -15.24
CA GLY A 105 1.32 -2.87 -15.74
C GLY A 105 1.72 -4.15 -16.48
N ARG A 106 2.81 -4.13 -17.25
CA ARG A 106 3.27 -5.32 -17.98
C ARG A 106 3.97 -6.38 -17.11
N HIS A 107 4.35 -6.07 -15.86
CA HIS A 107 5.04 -7.00 -14.95
C HIS A 107 4.17 -7.49 -13.79
N VAL A 108 3.17 -6.72 -13.38
CA VAL A 108 2.45 -6.95 -12.11
C VAL A 108 1.74 -8.30 -12.04
N ASP A 109 1.24 -8.82 -13.16
CA ASP A 109 0.50 -10.07 -13.19
C ASP A 109 1.38 -11.29 -12.84
N ASP A 110 2.65 -11.28 -13.27
CA ASP A 110 3.61 -12.34 -12.91
C ASP A 110 3.84 -12.38 -11.38
N SER A 111 3.93 -11.21 -10.74
CA SER A 111 3.99 -11.12 -9.28
C SER A 111 2.73 -11.66 -8.60
N VAL A 112 1.54 -11.40 -9.17
CA VAL A 112 0.27 -11.92 -8.62
C VAL A 112 0.19 -13.44 -8.73
N GLN A 113 0.64 -14.01 -9.84
CA GLN A 113 0.71 -15.46 -10.05
C GLN A 113 1.69 -16.11 -9.07
N LEU A 114 2.85 -15.48 -8.81
CA LEU A 114 3.78 -15.93 -7.78
C LEU A 114 3.17 -15.90 -6.37
N PHE A 115 2.39 -14.87 -6.03
CA PHE A 115 1.71 -14.83 -4.73
C PHE A 115 0.76 -16.02 -4.54
N GLU A 116 0.02 -16.38 -5.59
CA GLU A 116 -0.85 -17.56 -5.57
C GLU A 116 -0.05 -18.85 -5.42
N GLU A 117 1.05 -19.00 -6.17
CA GLU A 117 1.96 -20.14 -6.11
C GLU A 117 2.54 -20.32 -4.69
N TRP A 118 2.86 -19.22 -4.01
CA TRP A 118 3.33 -19.24 -2.62
C TRP A 118 2.22 -19.48 -1.59
N GLY A 119 0.96 -19.61 -2.04
CA GLY A 119 -0.15 -20.06 -1.23
C GLY A 119 -1.19 -19.00 -0.90
N LEU A 120 -1.13 -17.79 -1.48
CA LEU A 120 -2.15 -16.77 -1.28
C LEU A 120 -3.50 -17.23 -1.84
N PRO A 121 -4.57 -17.35 -1.02
CA PRO A 121 -5.86 -17.80 -1.53
C PRO A 121 -6.57 -16.68 -2.31
N ILE A 122 -6.79 -16.92 -3.60
CA ILE A 122 -7.48 -16.02 -4.52
C ILE A 122 -8.90 -16.54 -4.80
N TRP A 123 -9.88 -15.65 -4.77
CA TRP A 123 -11.26 -15.98 -5.09
C TRP A 123 -11.41 -16.20 -6.59
N LYS A 124 -12.16 -17.24 -6.99
CA LYS A 124 -12.33 -17.63 -8.40
C LYS A 124 -13.79 -17.82 -8.76
N LYS A 125 -14.04 -17.87 -10.07
CA LYS A 125 -15.31 -18.24 -10.66
C LYS A 125 -15.30 -19.71 -11.07
N ASP A 126 -16.39 -20.43 -10.81
CA ASP A 126 -16.61 -21.75 -11.41
C ASP A 126 -17.11 -21.64 -12.86
N ALA A 127 -17.36 -22.78 -13.50
CA ALA A 127 -17.79 -22.84 -14.90
C ALA A 127 -19.15 -22.16 -15.13
N GLU A 128 -20.02 -22.16 -14.12
CA GLU A 128 -21.32 -21.51 -14.11
C GLU A 128 -21.26 -20.03 -13.72
N GLY A 129 -20.07 -19.50 -13.38
CA GLY A 129 -19.85 -18.11 -13.01
C GLY A 129 -20.16 -17.78 -11.54
N LYS A 130 -20.38 -18.78 -10.69
CA LYS A 130 -20.54 -18.62 -9.23
C LYS A 130 -19.21 -18.28 -8.58
N THR A 131 -19.27 -17.52 -7.51
CA THR A 131 -18.10 -17.12 -6.72
C THR A 131 -17.67 -18.22 -5.75
N LEU A 132 -16.40 -18.59 -5.83
CA LEU A 132 -15.72 -19.48 -4.88
C LEU A 132 -14.71 -18.66 -4.08
N ASP A 133 -14.92 -18.58 -2.76
CA ASP A 133 -14.03 -17.84 -1.85
C ASP A 133 -12.71 -18.58 -1.61
N GLY A 134 -11.63 -17.80 -1.47
CA GLY A 134 -10.30 -18.22 -1.01
C GLY A 134 -9.89 -19.65 -1.39
N ASN A 135 -9.88 -20.56 -0.41
CA ASN A 135 -9.39 -21.92 -0.59
C ASN A 135 -10.30 -22.77 -1.49
N LYS A 136 -11.62 -22.52 -1.52
CA LYS A 136 -12.53 -23.24 -2.42
C LYS A 136 -12.21 -22.96 -3.88
N GLY A 137 -11.75 -21.73 -4.17
CA GLY A 137 -11.31 -21.35 -5.51
C GLY A 137 -10.16 -22.21 -6.05
N ARG A 138 -9.35 -22.85 -5.19
CA ARG A 138 -8.22 -23.69 -5.64
C ARG A 138 -8.65 -24.86 -6.54
N GLU A 139 -9.88 -25.32 -6.42
CA GLU A 139 -10.44 -26.39 -7.27
C GLU A 139 -10.51 -25.99 -8.75
N MET A 140 -10.51 -24.68 -9.06
CA MET A 140 -10.58 -24.16 -10.43
C MET A 140 -9.22 -24.02 -11.14
N GLY A 141 -8.13 -24.55 -10.57
CA GLY A 141 -6.76 -24.35 -11.08
C GLY A 141 -6.20 -22.97 -10.74
N THR A 142 -5.01 -22.64 -11.21
CA THR A 142 -4.33 -21.35 -10.92
C THR A 142 -4.67 -20.24 -11.92
N LEU A 143 -4.44 -18.98 -11.56
CA LEU A 143 -4.55 -17.85 -12.50
C LEU A 143 -3.64 -18.04 -13.71
N LYS A 144 -2.46 -18.64 -13.50
CA LYS A 144 -1.48 -18.96 -14.56
C LYS A 144 -2.01 -20.00 -15.55
N GLU A 145 -2.87 -20.91 -15.10
CA GLU A 145 -3.52 -21.94 -15.92
C GLU A 145 -4.84 -21.45 -16.57
N GLY A 146 -5.22 -20.19 -16.35
CA GLY A 146 -6.42 -19.60 -16.94
C GLY A 146 -7.65 -19.59 -16.02
N ALA A 147 -7.50 -19.87 -14.73
CA ALA A 147 -8.60 -19.72 -13.78
C ALA A 147 -9.09 -18.26 -13.75
N THR A 148 -10.42 -18.07 -13.76
CA THR A 148 -11.02 -16.73 -13.78
C THR A 148 -11.14 -16.18 -12.36
N PRO A 149 -10.50 -15.04 -12.01
CA PRO A 149 -10.59 -14.47 -10.68
C PRO A 149 -11.92 -13.73 -10.46
N VAL A 150 -12.35 -13.64 -9.21
CA VAL A 150 -13.44 -12.75 -8.81
C VAL A 150 -12.93 -11.32 -8.76
N ARG A 151 -13.51 -10.46 -9.60
CA ARG A 151 -13.18 -9.04 -9.66
C ARG A 151 -14.16 -8.19 -8.85
N THR A 152 -13.66 -7.23 -8.07
CA THR A 152 -14.52 -6.19 -7.47
C THR A 152 -14.77 -5.05 -8.46
N GLY A 153 -13.73 -4.63 -9.16
CA GLY A 153 -13.80 -3.72 -10.30
C GLY A 153 -12.91 -4.20 -11.43
N LYS A 154 -12.76 -3.40 -12.50
CA LYS A 154 -11.99 -3.79 -13.69
C LYS A 154 -10.56 -4.25 -13.35
N TRP A 155 -9.93 -3.68 -12.34
CA TRP A 155 -8.49 -3.85 -12.05
C TRP A 155 -8.17 -4.64 -10.79
N GLN A 156 -9.17 -4.95 -9.96
CA GLN A 156 -8.99 -5.50 -8.62
C GLN A 156 -9.55 -6.92 -8.52
N ILE A 157 -8.82 -7.82 -7.87
CA ILE A 157 -9.25 -9.21 -7.60
C ILE A 157 -9.35 -9.48 -6.09
N MET A 158 -10.30 -10.32 -5.69
CA MET A 158 -10.56 -10.67 -4.28
C MET A 158 -9.62 -11.77 -3.78
N ILE A 159 -9.17 -11.63 -2.52
CA ILE A 159 -8.29 -12.59 -1.86
C ILE A 159 -8.70 -12.80 -0.40
N ASN A 160 -8.35 -13.95 0.17
CA ASN A 160 -8.28 -14.12 1.63
C ASN A 160 -6.86 -13.78 2.09
N GLY A 161 -6.54 -12.49 2.11
CA GLY A 161 -5.17 -12.00 2.27
C GLY A 161 -4.75 -11.65 3.69
N GLU A 162 -5.32 -12.26 4.73
CA GLU A 162 -4.91 -12.02 6.13
C GLU A 162 -3.41 -12.23 6.33
N SER A 163 -2.88 -13.33 5.77
CA SER A 163 -1.46 -13.71 5.84
C SER A 163 -0.65 -13.21 4.63
N TYR A 164 -1.17 -12.26 3.85
CA TYR A 164 -0.52 -11.82 2.60
C TYR A 164 0.91 -11.31 2.84
N LYS A 165 1.14 -10.51 3.90
CA LYS A 165 2.50 -10.07 4.22
C LYS A 165 3.41 -11.22 4.64
N CYS A 166 2.91 -12.17 5.44
CA CYS A 166 3.69 -13.34 5.88
C CYS A 166 4.18 -14.16 4.68
N ILE A 167 3.29 -14.44 3.72
CA ILE A 167 3.61 -15.19 2.49
C ILE A 167 4.72 -14.48 1.69
N VAL A 168 4.56 -13.17 1.47
CA VAL A 168 5.53 -12.38 0.70
C VAL A 168 6.86 -12.22 1.46
N ALA A 169 6.82 -12.08 2.78
CA ALA A 169 8.01 -12.02 3.62
C ALA A 169 8.76 -13.35 3.62
N GLU A 170 8.05 -14.48 3.69
CA GLU A 170 8.64 -15.82 3.63
C GLU A 170 9.38 -16.05 2.31
N ALA A 171 8.78 -15.70 1.17
CA ALA A 171 9.42 -15.80 -0.14
C ALA A 171 10.70 -14.95 -0.21
N GLY A 172 10.66 -13.71 0.29
CA GLY A 172 11.84 -12.83 0.37
C GLY A 172 12.93 -13.37 1.30
N LYS A 173 12.56 -13.88 2.49
CA LYS A 173 13.50 -14.49 3.46
C LYS A 173 14.17 -15.73 2.88
N LYS A 174 13.40 -16.63 2.27
CA LYS A 174 13.90 -17.85 1.62
C LYS A 174 14.88 -17.54 0.49
N ALA A 175 14.58 -16.52 -0.33
CA ALA A 175 15.46 -16.14 -1.42
C ALA A 175 16.77 -15.52 -0.92
N LEU A 176 16.69 -14.60 0.04
CA LEU A 176 17.85 -13.82 0.48
C LEU A 176 18.73 -14.54 1.50
N GLY A 177 18.16 -15.42 2.34
CA GLY A 177 18.80 -16.00 3.52
C GLY A 177 18.62 -15.09 4.75
N GLU A 178 18.26 -15.67 5.90
CA GLU A 178 17.98 -14.89 7.12
C GLU A 178 19.23 -14.17 7.65
N GLU A 179 20.42 -14.70 7.40
CA GLU A 179 21.70 -14.08 7.75
C GLU A 179 21.96 -12.76 7.01
N ASN A 180 21.29 -12.55 5.87
CA ASN A 180 21.36 -11.34 5.06
C ASN A 180 20.23 -10.35 5.38
N ILE A 181 19.56 -10.53 6.52
CA ILE A 181 18.44 -9.71 6.97
C ILE A 181 18.71 -9.19 8.37
N LEU A 182 18.66 -7.86 8.51
CA LEU A 182 18.86 -7.16 9.77
C LEU A 182 17.54 -6.47 10.18
N GLU A 183 16.79 -7.13 11.05
CA GLU A 183 15.56 -6.60 11.63
C GLU A 183 15.86 -5.71 12.85
N ARG A 184 14.88 -4.89 13.25
CA ARG A 184 14.96 -3.96 14.40
C ARG A 184 16.08 -2.92 14.29
N VAL A 185 16.43 -2.51 13.07
CA VAL A 185 17.40 -1.43 12.83
C VAL A 185 16.74 -0.30 12.04
N PHE A 186 16.72 0.89 12.63
CA PHE A 186 16.16 2.07 12.00
C PHE A 186 17.27 2.85 11.28
N ILE A 187 17.22 2.88 9.94
CA ILE A 187 18.11 3.72 9.13
C ILE A 187 17.67 5.18 9.21
N VAL A 188 18.61 6.08 9.50
CA VAL A 188 18.37 7.52 9.72
C VAL A 188 18.98 8.42 8.65
N LYS A 189 20.10 8.00 8.04
CA LYS A 189 20.87 8.86 7.13
C LYS A 189 21.53 8.03 6.05
N LEU A 190 21.55 8.56 4.83
CA LEU A 190 22.32 7.99 3.72
C LEU A 190 23.65 8.73 3.59
N LEU A 191 24.65 8.06 3.06
CA LEU A 191 26.01 8.58 2.91
C LEU A 191 26.37 8.67 1.43
N LEU A 192 26.92 9.82 1.02
CA LEU A 192 27.51 9.99 -0.30
C LEU A 192 29.00 9.61 -0.27
N ASP A 193 29.52 9.23 -1.42
CA ASP A 193 30.94 8.99 -1.65
C ASP A 193 31.73 10.29 -1.46
N ALA A 194 32.85 10.21 -0.75
CA ALA A 194 33.67 11.38 -0.44
C ALA A 194 34.49 11.89 -1.64
N ASN A 195 34.71 11.04 -2.66
CA ASN A 195 35.58 11.30 -3.80
C ASN A 195 34.79 11.44 -5.11
N LYS A 196 33.57 10.93 -5.17
CA LYS A 196 32.70 10.99 -6.35
C LYS A 196 31.39 11.71 -6.02
N ASP A 197 31.24 12.89 -6.61
CA ASP A 197 30.04 13.69 -6.44
C ASP A 197 28.78 12.94 -6.90
N ASN A 198 27.68 13.17 -6.18
CA ASN A 198 26.38 12.55 -6.42
C ASN A 198 26.41 11.01 -6.56
N HIS A 199 27.24 10.34 -5.75
CA HIS A 199 27.33 8.88 -5.71
C HIS A 199 27.04 8.35 -4.31
N ILE A 200 26.18 7.34 -4.20
CA ILE A 200 25.84 6.73 -2.91
C ILE A 200 26.98 5.83 -2.42
N ALA A 201 27.25 5.84 -1.12
CA ALA A 201 28.31 5.04 -0.50
C ALA A 201 27.84 4.22 0.71
N GLY A 202 26.65 4.49 1.25
CA GLY A 202 26.16 3.73 2.39
C GLY A 202 24.96 4.34 3.11
N ALA A 203 24.69 3.80 4.29
CA ALA A 203 23.66 4.29 5.21
C ALA A 203 24.08 4.08 6.68
N VAL A 204 23.49 4.89 7.56
CA VAL A 204 23.67 4.82 9.01
C VAL A 204 22.32 4.62 9.68
N GLY A 205 22.30 3.75 10.67
CA GLY A 205 21.13 3.47 11.50
C GLY A 205 21.51 3.03 12.91
N PHE A 206 20.51 2.70 13.71
CA PHE A 206 20.72 2.18 15.05
C PHE A 206 19.71 1.08 15.38
N SER A 207 20.12 0.17 16.26
CA SER A 207 19.22 -0.86 16.78
C SER A 207 18.18 -0.26 17.72
N VAL A 208 16.93 -0.73 17.60
CA VAL A 208 15.86 -0.41 18.55
C VAL A 208 15.73 -1.48 19.65
N ARG A 209 16.75 -2.32 19.83
CA ARG A 209 16.81 -3.40 20.83
C ARG A 209 18.06 -3.37 21.71
N GLU A 210 19.11 -2.69 21.27
CA GLU A 210 20.39 -2.56 21.97
C GLU A 210 21.05 -1.23 21.61
N ASN A 211 22.02 -0.78 22.41
CA ASN A 211 22.78 0.45 22.15
C ASN A 211 23.88 0.20 21.12
N LYS A 212 23.46 0.01 19.87
CA LYS A 212 24.34 -0.26 18.74
C LYS A 212 24.01 0.62 17.55
N VAL A 213 25.03 1.26 16.99
CA VAL A 213 24.98 2.04 15.75
C VAL A 213 25.53 1.18 14.62
N TYR A 214 24.84 1.18 13.49
CA TYR A 214 25.26 0.50 12.27
C TYR A 214 25.73 1.51 11.24
N VAL A 215 26.93 1.30 10.70
CA VAL A 215 27.45 2.02 9.54
C VAL A 215 27.62 1.02 8.41
N ILE A 216 26.78 1.10 7.39
CA ILE A 216 26.69 0.11 6.32
C ILE A 216 27.17 0.74 5.02
N LYS A 217 28.36 0.36 4.57
CA LYS A 217 28.94 0.75 3.28
C LYS A 217 28.32 -0.10 2.18
N CYS A 218 27.92 0.52 1.07
CA CYS A 218 27.35 -0.18 -0.08
C CYS A 218 27.75 0.44 -1.42
N LYS A 219 27.70 -0.35 -2.49
CA LYS A 219 27.92 0.12 -3.88
C LYS A 219 26.61 0.52 -4.57
N THR A 220 25.49 -0.06 -4.15
CA THR A 220 24.16 0.24 -4.67
C THR A 220 23.13 0.05 -3.56
N MET A 221 22.07 0.85 -3.58
CA MET A 221 21.02 0.78 -2.56
C MET A 221 19.62 0.99 -3.14
N MET A 222 18.64 0.28 -2.57
CA MET A 222 17.23 0.60 -2.70
C MET A 222 16.67 1.14 -1.38
N VAL A 223 15.89 2.21 -1.42
CA VAL A 223 15.18 2.76 -0.25
C VAL A 223 13.67 2.60 -0.44
N ALA A 224 13.06 1.69 0.31
CA ALA A 224 11.66 1.32 0.22
C ALA A 224 10.98 1.35 1.61
N CYS A 225 11.05 2.49 2.30
CA CYS A 225 10.53 2.68 3.66
C CYS A 225 9.06 3.12 3.74
N GLY A 226 8.30 3.00 2.64
CA GLY A 226 6.91 3.46 2.56
C GLY A 226 6.76 4.98 2.43
N GLY A 227 5.53 5.46 2.65
CA GLY A 227 5.16 6.88 2.52
C GLY A 227 5.26 7.68 3.83
N ALA A 228 4.41 8.70 3.97
CA ALA A 228 4.35 9.57 5.15
C ALA A 228 2.91 9.72 5.69
N VAL A 229 2.75 9.53 6.99
CA VAL A 229 1.49 9.61 7.74
C VAL A 229 1.71 10.44 9.00
N ASN A 230 0.65 10.96 9.63
CA ASN A 230 0.71 11.83 10.81
C ASN A 230 1.48 13.15 10.60
N ILE A 231 1.72 13.53 9.34
CA ILE A 231 2.23 14.86 8.95
C ILE A 231 1.12 15.93 8.95
N TYR A 232 -0.15 15.51 8.96
CA TYR A 232 -1.33 16.36 9.17
C TYR A 232 -2.03 15.93 10.46
N MET A 233 -2.72 16.88 11.09
CA MET A 233 -3.54 16.63 12.27
C MET A 233 -4.71 15.67 11.93
N PRO A 234 -4.83 14.49 12.57
CA PRO A 234 -5.92 13.53 12.29
C PRO A 234 -7.27 14.01 12.83
N ARG A 235 -8.37 13.29 12.56
CA ARG A 235 -9.69 13.66 13.09
C ARG A 235 -9.85 13.35 14.59
N ALA A 236 -9.23 12.26 15.05
CA ALA A 236 -9.18 11.89 16.46
C ALA A 236 -7.83 12.28 17.08
N GLN A 237 -7.84 12.98 18.22
CA GLN A 237 -6.62 13.53 18.84
C GLN A 237 -6.12 12.77 20.09
N GLY A 238 -6.98 11.94 20.71
CA GLY A 238 -6.59 11.06 21.81
C GLY A 238 -5.96 9.75 21.31
N GLU A 239 -6.33 8.62 21.90
CA GLU A 239 -5.85 7.29 21.49
C GLU A 239 -6.10 7.00 19.99
N GLY A 240 -7.20 7.53 19.45
CA GLY A 240 -7.54 7.45 18.03
C GLY A 240 -6.50 8.08 17.09
N LYS A 241 -5.50 8.82 17.58
CA LYS A 241 -4.36 9.32 16.78
C LYS A 241 -3.54 8.17 16.17
N GLY A 242 -3.57 6.99 16.81
CA GLY A 242 -2.99 5.76 16.26
C GLY A 242 -3.78 5.15 15.09
N ARG A 243 -5.00 5.65 14.83
CA ARG A 243 -5.92 5.13 13.81
C ARG A 243 -5.88 5.99 12.55
N ALA A 244 -4.74 6.05 11.89
CA ALA A 244 -4.67 6.58 10.53
C ALA A 244 -5.15 5.52 9.51
N TRP A 245 -5.67 5.95 8.35
CA TRP A 245 -6.03 5.02 7.26
C TRP A 245 -4.81 4.31 6.68
N TYR A 246 -3.73 5.07 6.46
CA TYR A 246 -2.45 4.52 6.03
C TYR A 246 -1.58 4.22 7.28
N PRO A 247 -0.58 3.34 7.22
CA PRO A 247 0.09 2.82 8.41
C PRO A 247 0.75 3.93 9.24
N VAL A 248 0.41 3.99 10.52
CA VAL A 248 0.84 5.06 11.43
C VAL A 248 2.36 5.13 11.61
N TRP A 249 3.07 4.02 11.37
CA TRP A 249 4.52 3.94 11.44
C TRP A 249 5.24 4.44 10.19
N ASN A 250 4.54 4.83 9.12
CA ASN A 250 5.16 5.42 7.93
C ASN A 250 5.48 6.90 8.17
N SER A 251 6.77 7.20 8.37
CA SER A 251 7.28 8.50 8.83
C SER A 251 7.92 9.36 7.74
N GLY A 252 7.76 9.01 6.46
CA GLY A 252 8.39 9.74 5.36
C GLY A 252 9.89 9.49 5.21
N SER A 253 10.42 8.41 5.81
CA SER A 253 11.86 8.10 5.77
C SER A 253 12.39 7.99 4.35
N THR A 254 11.64 7.38 3.42
CA THR A 254 12.03 7.30 2.00
C THR A 254 12.31 8.67 1.40
N TYR A 255 11.37 9.60 1.58
CA TYR A 255 11.45 10.94 0.97
C TYR A 255 12.60 11.74 1.56
N THR A 256 12.66 11.84 2.89
CA THR A 256 13.65 12.68 3.57
C THR A 256 15.07 12.18 3.34
N MET A 257 15.30 10.86 3.46
CA MET A 257 16.64 10.29 3.30
C MET A 257 17.18 10.48 1.89
N CYS A 258 16.36 10.24 0.86
CA CYS A 258 16.77 10.42 -0.53
C CYS A 258 16.96 11.90 -0.88
N ALA A 259 16.05 12.78 -0.43
CA ALA A 259 16.16 14.22 -0.70
C ALA A 259 17.41 14.85 -0.06
N GLN A 260 17.78 14.41 1.15
CA GLN A 260 18.98 14.90 1.85
C GLN A 260 20.29 14.57 1.15
N VAL A 261 20.32 13.53 0.30
CA VAL A 261 21.49 13.18 -0.52
C VAL A 261 21.37 13.68 -1.96
N GLY A 262 20.42 14.58 -2.24
CA GLY A 262 20.30 15.26 -3.52
C GLY A 262 19.45 14.53 -4.58
N ALA A 263 18.72 13.46 -4.21
CA ALA A 263 17.80 12.82 -5.15
C ALA A 263 16.63 13.76 -5.50
N GLU A 264 16.32 13.86 -6.80
CA GLU A 264 15.18 14.62 -7.28
C GLU A 264 13.85 14.02 -6.76
N LEU A 265 12.98 14.89 -6.25
CA LEU A 265 11.62 14.53 -5.88
C LEU A 265 10.64 15.02 -6.96
N THR A 266 9.56 14.28 -7.17
CA THR A 266 8.53 14.62 -8.16
C THR A 266 7.13 14.49 -7.55
N MET A 267 6.19 15.34 -7.97
CA MET A 267 4.79 15.33 -7.54
C MET A 267 4.60 15.39 -6.00
N MET A 268 5.47 16.09 -5.27
CA MET A 268 5.43 16.15 -3.80
C MET A 268 4.22 16.92 -3.25
N GLU A 269 3.58 17.75 -4.08
CA GLU A 269 2.33 18.43 -3.77
C GLU A 269 1.12 17.48 -3.81
N ASN A 270 1.25 16.33 -4.49
CA ASN A 270 0.18 15.35 -4.55
C ASN A 270 0.00 14.68 -3.19
N ARG A 271 -1.24 14.65 -2.71
CA ARG A 271 -1.63 13.98 -1.47
C ARG A 271 -2.85 13.11 -1.67
N PHE A 272 -2.89 11.98 -0.97
CA PHE A 272 -4.06 11.12 -0.97
C PHE A 272 -4.92 11.36 0.27
N THR A 273 -6.15 11.84 0.07
CA THR A 273 -7.14 12.00 1.15
C THR A 273 -8.24 10.96 0.98
N PRO A 274 -8.20 9.83 1.72
CA PRO A 274 -9.16 8.75 1.53
C PRO A 274 -10.52 9.09 2.14
N ALA A 275 -11.60 8.96 1.35
CA ALA A 275 -12.97 8.89 1.88
C ALA A 275 -13.28 7.46 2.31
N ARG A 276 -13.54 7.26 3.61
CA ARG A 276 -13.73 5.95 4.25
C ARG A 276 -14.82 6.04 5.30
N PHE A 277 -15.19 4.90 5.89
CA PHE A 277 -16.04 4.89 7.08
C PHE A 277 -15.44 5.76 8.18
N LYS A 278 -16.29 6.58 8.80
CA LYS A 278 -15.91 7.56 9.81
C LYS A 278 -15.18 6.87 10.98
N ASP A 279 -14.15 7.53 11.49
CA ASP A 279 -13.29 7.15 12.62
C ASP A 279 -12.43 5.89 12.41
N GLY A 280 -13.03 4.74 12.07
CA GLY A 280 -12.30 3.48 11.87
C GLY A 280 -11.54 3.40 10.53
N TYR A 281 -11.90 4.24 9.55
CA TYR A 281 -11.32 4.27 8.21
C TYR A 281 -11.41 2.95 7.43
N GLY A 282 -12.46 2.16 7.69
CA GLY A 282 -12.73 0.91 7.00
C GLY A 282 -12.88 1.08 5.47
N PRO A 283 -12.57 0.04 4.69
CA PRO A 283 -12.59 0.11 3.23
C PRO A 283 -14.00 0.26 2.68
N VAL A 284 -14.13 1.06 1.62
CA VAL A 284 -15.40 1.34 0.92
C VAL A 284 -15.48 0.70 -0.47
N GLY A 285 -14.35 0.20 -1.00
CA GLY A 285 -14.28 -0.32 -2.37
C GLY A 285 -15.24 -1.48 -2.64
N ALA A 286 -15.28 -2.48 -1.76
CA ALA A 286 -16.24 -3.59 -1.87
C ALA A 286 -17.70 -3.12 -1.76
N TRP A 287 -17.98 -2.15 -0.89
CA TRP A 287 -19.32 -1.58 -0.76
C TRP A 287 -19.82 -0.92 -2.03
N PHE A 288 -18.99 -0.11 -2.69
CA PHE A 288 -19.39 0.51 -3.96
C PHE A 288 -19.44 -0.50 -5.10
N LEU A 289 -18.41 -1.34 -5.23
CA LEU A 289 -18.18 -2.10 -6.45
C LEU A 289 -18.86 -3.47 -6.43
N LEU A 290 -18.87 -4.16 -5.29
CA LEU A 290 -19.52 -5.47 -5.12
C LEU A 290 -20.96 -5.31 -4.64
N PHE A 291 -21.16 -4.58 -3.53
CA PHE A 291 -22.49 -4.45 -2.90
C PHE A 291 -23.36 -3.33 -3.51
N LYS A 292 -22.83 -2.56 -4.45
CA LYS A 292 -23.54 -1.44 -5.13
C LYS A 292 -24.17 -0.43 -4.16
N ALA A 293 -23.55 -0.25 -2.99
CA ALA A 293 -24.00 0.68 -1.96
C ALA A 293 -23.94 2.13 -2.47
N LYS A 294 -24.95 2.93 -2.08
CA LYS A 294 -25.05 4.34 -2.40
C LYS A 294 -24.46 5.19 -1.27
N THR A 295 -23.98 6.37 -1.61
CA THR A 295 -23.66 7.42 -0.63
C THR A 295 -24.75 8.47 -0.62
N LEU A 296 -25.36 8.63 0.54
CA LEU A 296 -26.43 9.60 0.79
C LEU A 296 -25.88 10.79 1.58
N ASN A 297 -26.44 11.97 1.36
CA ASN A 297 -26.21 13.12 2.24
C ASN A 297 -27.14 13.04 3.48
N GLY A 298 -27.08 14.04 4.36
CA GLY A 298 -27.89 14.10 5.59
C GLY A 298 -29.40 14.21 5.35
N LEU A 299 -29.82 14.52 4.12
CA LEU A 299 -31.22 14.57 3.68
C LEU A 299 -31.69 13.23 3.10
N GLY A 300 -30.81 12.22 3.02
CA GLY A 300 -31.10 10.92 2.40
C GLY A 300 -30.96 10.91 0.88
N GLU A 301 -30.41 11.96 0.28
CA GLU A 301 -30.30 12.09 -1.18
C GLU A 301 -29.00 11.47 -1.70
N ASN A 302 -29.08 10.75 -2.82
CA ASN A 302 -27.90 10.28 -3.54
C ASN A 302 -27.23 11.44 -4.30
N PHE A 303 -26.44 12.25 -3.58
CA PHE A 303 -25.81 13.45 -4.12
C PHE A 303 -24.87 13.18 -5.31
N ALA A 304 -24.23 12.01 -5.36
CA ALA A 304 -23.25 11.68 -6.41
C ALA A 304 -23.87 11.63 -7.83
N GLY A 305 -25.17 11.37 -7.93
CA GLY A 305 -25.92 11.36 -9.20
C GLY A 305 -26.75 12.63 -9.46
N SER A 306 -26.69 13.62 -8.58
CA SER A 306 -27.49 14.85 -8.66
C SER A 306 -27.07 15.76 -9.83
N ASP A 307 -27.97 16.66 -10.24
CA ASP A 307 -27.63 17.66 -11.26
C ASP A 307 -26.57 18.65 -10.77
N PHE A 308 -26.51 18.90 -9.46
CA PHE A 308 -25.41 19.62 -8.83
C PHE A 308 -24.07 18.91 -9.09
N ALA A 309 -23.98 17.60 -8.82
CA ALA A 309 -22.75 16.84 -9.04
C ALA A 309 -22.32 16.84 -10.51
N LYS A 310 -23.27 16.66 -11.45
CA LYS A 310 -22.98 16.75 -12.88
C LYS A 310 -22.44 18.12 -13.28
N ALA A 311 -23.11 19.19 -12.84
CA ALA A 311 -22.70 20.56 -13.12
C ALA A 311 -21.31 20.88 -12.53
N GLU A 312 -21.03 20.38 -11.33
CA GLU A 312 -19.73 20.54 -10.68
C GLU A 312 -18.62 19.77 -11.41
N LEU A 313 -18.86 18.52 -11.79
CA LEU A 313 -17.90 17.70 -12.52
C LEU A 313 -17.61 18.24 -13.94
N ASN A 314 -18.60 18.82 -14.60
CA ASN A 314 -18.43 19.44 -15.93
C ASN A 314 -17.34 20.52 -15.94
N LYS A 315 -17.10 21.21 -14.81
CA LYS A 315 -16.05 22.24 -14.67
C LYS A 315 -14.63 21.67 -14.82
N TYR A 316 -14.47 20.36 -14.69
CA TYR A 316 -13.19 19.65 -14.70
C TYR A 316 -13.02 18.78 -15.94
N ALA A 317 -13.65 19.12 -17.06
CA ALA A 317 -13.44 18.43 -18.32
C ALA A 317 -11.94 18.45 -18.74
N PRO A 318 -11.42 17.36 -19.34
CA PRO A 318 -12.13 16.13 -19.69
C PRO A 318 -12.31 15.16 -18.50
N TYR A 319 -11.56 15.31 -17.42
CA TYR A 319 -11.46 14.32 -16.33
C TYR A 319 -12.78 14.12 -15.57
N GLY A 320 -13.51 15.20 -15.29
CA GLY A 320 -14.82 15.13 -14.63
C GLY A 320 -15.90 14.44 -15.47
N LEU A 321 -15.69 14.33 -16.79
CA LEU A 321 -16.58 13.67 -17.75
C LEU A 321 -16.18 12.21 -18.02
N ALA A 322 -15.09 11.73 -17.43
CA ALA A 322 -14.66 10.36 -17.62
C ALA A 322 -15.67 9.37 -17.03
N ALA A 323 -15.79 8.20 -17.67
CA ALA A 323 -16.70 7.13 -17.24
C ALA A 323 -16.48 6.71 -15.77
N VAL A 324 -15.25 6.80 -15.29
CA VAL A 324 -14.91 6.68 -13.87
C VAL A 324 -14.40 8.02 -13.40
N THR A 325 -15.20 8.72 -12.60
CA THR A 325 -14.83 10.02 -12.02
C THR A 325 -13.55 9.89 -11.18
N PRO A 326 -12.54 10.74 -11.37
CA PRO A 326 -11.32 10.74 -10.57
C PRO A 326 -11.59 10.79 -9.06
N THR A 327 -10.77 10.11 -8.28
CA THR A 327 -10.97 9.98 -6.82
C THR A 327 -11.02 11.32 -6.10
N CYS A 328 -10.17 12.27 -6.49
CA CYS A 328 -10.17 13.60 -5.90
C CYS A 328 -11.45 14.40 -6.20
N LEU A 329 -12.03 14.24 -7.39
CA LEU A 329 -13.30 14.88 -7.76
C LEU A 329 -14.48 14.25 -7.01
N ARG A 330 -14.47 12.94 -6.76
CA ARG A 330 -15.47 12.31 -5.87
C ARG A 330 -15.41 12.88 -4.45
N ASN A 331 -14.21 13.10 -3.92
CA ASN A 331 -14.03 13.78 -2.63
C ASN A 331 -14.51 15.23 -2.66
N HIS A 332 -14.27 15.95 -3.77
CA HIS A 332 -14.72 17.33 -3.96
C HIS A 332 -16.24 17.45 -3.84
N LEU A 333 -17.00 16.53 -4.46
CA LEU A 333 -18.45 16.47 -4.31
C LEU A 333 -18.88 16.28 -2.85
N MET A 334 -18.23 15.35 -2.13
CA MET A 334 -18.51 15.16 -0.70
C MET A 334 -18.20 16.40 0.15
N LEU A 335 -17.12 17.11 -0.18
CA LEU A 335 -16.76 18.35 0.51
C LEU A 335 -17.77 19.46 0.25
N ALA A 336 -18.33 19.55 -0.96
CA ALA A 336 -19.37 20.51 -1.27
C ALA A 336 -20.62 20.26 -0.42
N GLU A 337 -21.11 19.01 -0.35
CA GLU A 337 -22.24 18.65 0.51
C GLU A 337 -22.00 19.03 1.98
N MET A 338 -20.81 18.73 2.50
CA MET A 338 -20.47 19.06 3.90
C MET A 338 -20.38 20.57 4.15
N LYS A 339 -19.83 21.35 3.21
CA LYS A 339 -19.70 22.82 3.33
C LYS A 339 -21.05 23.52 3.31
N GLU A 340 -21.98 22.99 2.54
CA GLU A 340 -23.36 23.48 2.46
C GLU A 340 -24.23 22.99 3.63
N GLY A 341 -23.65 22.31 4.63
CA GLY A 341 -24.37 21.84 5.81
C GLY A 341 -25.24 20.60 5.58
N ARG A 342 -25.16 19.95 4.41
CA ARG A 342 -25.92 18.73 4.07
C ARG A 342 -25.24 17.44 4.52
N GLY A 343 -24.27 17.52 5.43
CA GLY A 343 -23.73 16.32 6.09
C GLY A 343 -24.71 15.73 7.13
N PRO A 344 -24.44 14.53 7.67
CA PRO A 344 -23.31 13.65 7.39
C PRO A 344 -23.43 12.93 6.04
N ILE A 345 -22.30 12.46 5.50
CA ILE A 345 -22.30 11.54 4.36
C ILE A 345 -22.41 10.11 4.88
N ILE A 346 -23.44 9.41 4.42
CA ILE A 346 -23.83 8.08 4.91
C ILE A 346 -23.67 7.07 3.77
N MET A 347 -23.04 5.94 4.05
CA MET A 347 -23.06 4.79 3.15
C MET A 347 -24.25 3.90 3.53
N ASP A 348 -25.22 3.75 2.63
CA ASP A 348 -26.44 2.98 2.89
C ASP A 348 -26.20 1.47 2.70
N THR A 349 -25.55 0.87 3.69
CA THR A 349 -25.23 -0.56 3.69
C THR A 349 -26.46 -1.44 3.89
N MET A 350 -27.48 -0.94 4.60
CA MET A 350 -28.70 -1.69 4.90
C MET A 350 -29.48 -1.98 3.63
N THR A 351 -29.76 -0.94 2.82
CA THR A 351 -30.44 -1.13 1.54
C THR A 351 -29.59 -1.97 0.58
N ALA A 352 -28.27 -1.74 0.56
CA ALA A 352 -27.37 -2.50 -0.31
C ALA A 352 -27.42 -4.01 -0.03
N LEU A 353 -27.39 -4.41 1.24
CA LEU A 353 -27.49 -5.82 1.63
C LEU A 353 -28.89 -6.39 1.39
N ALA A 354 -29.93 -5.61 1.67
CA ALA A 354 -31.31 -6.04 1.41
C ALA A 354 -31.55 -6.30 -0.08
N GLU A 355 -31.02 -5.46 -0.98
CA GLU A 355 -31.12 -5.66 -2.42
C GLU A 355 -30.31 -6.88 -2.88
N LEU A 356 -29.08 -7.04 -2.38
CA LEU A 356 -28.26 -8.21 -2.72
C LEU A 356 -28.96 -9.51 -2.30
N GLY A 357 -29.51 -9.53 -1.08
CA GLY A 357 -30.20 -10.69 -0.52
C GLY A 357 -31.42 -11.17 -1.32
N LYS A 358 -32.02 -10.33 -2.17
CA LYS A 358 -33.10 -10.75 -3.09
C LYS A 358 -32.64 -11.73 -4.17
N THR A 359 -31.34 -11.75 -4.46
CA THR A 359 -30.74 -12.56 -5.54
C THR A 359 -29.93 -13.75 -5.03
N MET A 360 -29.72 -13.85 -3.72
CA MET A 360 -28.94 -14.92 -3.09
C MET A 360 -29.83 -16.09 -2.69
N ASP A 361 -29.31 -17.31 -2.79
CA ASP A 361 -30.01 -18.49 -2.29
C ASP A 361 -29.96 -18.61 -0.75
N LYS A 362 -30.74 -19.52 -0.17
CA LYS A 362 -30.79 -19.74 1.30
C LYS A 362 -29.49 -20.26 1.93
N LYS A 363 -28.59 -20.83 1.13
CA LYS A 363 -27.27 -21.27 1.60
C LYS A 363 -26.23 -20.15 1.52
N GLU A 364 -26.50 -19.13 0.69
CA GLU A 364 -25.66 -17.95 0.48
C GLU A 364 -26.02 -16.80 1.43
N LEU A 365 -27.31 -16.63 1.77
CA LEU A 365 -27.82 -15.74 2.83
C LEU A 365 -27.37 -16.22 4.23
#